data_AF-A0AAD2HGH5-F1
#
_entry.id   AF-A0AAD2HGH5-F1
#
_cell.length_a   1.000
_cell.length_b   1.000
_cell.length_c   1.000
_cell.angle_alpha   90.00
_cell.angle_beta   90.00
_cell.angle_gamma   90.00
#
_symmetry.space_group_name_H-M   'P 1'
#
loop_
_entity.id
_entity.type
_entity.pdbx_description
1 polymer ?
#
loop_
_entity_poly.entity_id
_entity_poly.type
_entity_poly.pdbx_seq_one_letter_code
_entity_poly.pdbx_strand_id
1 'polypeptide(L)'
;MCPPTYVPVLPMPAATKLPPALSRFYDSIPDAPGVDVAQIRGNAPASAKRVNANLLAYFTSGSGPGSKIDAPFAKAVGGQLRLAQVDVFRDVFEDGENVRCRVVVEVEVSENMCNLYGTMHGGCAAYVVDNVTLSATIGLGLSQDFDGTGVSQSMNIRWFAPAHLGSAIQITAEAVYADKRLRLAQAEIRKKKTGQLLVSGDHALLNAGPSSKL
;
A
#
# COMPACT_ATOMS: atom_id res chain seq x y z
N MET A 1 11.09 6.97 33.07
CA MET A 1 10.67 7.44 31.73
C MET A 1 9.18 7.18 31.62
N CYS A 2 8.35 8.20 31.41
CA CYS A 2 6.95 7.97 31.07
C CYS A 2 6.88 7.31 29.69
N PRO A 3 5.99 6.32 29.47
CA PRO A 3 5.72 5.83 28.12
C PRO A 3 5.14 6.98 27.28
N PRO A 4 5.45 7.04 25.97
CA PRO A 4 4.87 8.06 25.11
C PRO A 4 3.36 7.93 25.11
N THR A 5 2.68 9.01 25.51
CA THR A 5 1.23 9.15 25.43
C THR A 5 0.79 9.10 23.97
N TYR A 6 0.01 8.08 23.61
CA TYR A 6 -0.61 7.98 22.30
C TYR A 6 -1.74 9.02 22.21
N VAL A 7 -1.47 10.12 21.51
CA VAL A 7 -2.47 11.15 21.23
C VAL A 7 -3.14 10.82 19.90
N PRO A 8 -4.49 10.71 19.84
CA PRO A 8 -5.19 10.61 18.56
C PRO A 8 -4.93 11.87 17.73
N VAL A 9 -4.41 11.68 16.52
CA VAL A 9 -3.97 12.76 15.63
C VAL A 9 -5.18 13.54 15.12
N LEU A 10 -5.03 14.88 15.14
CA LEU A 10 -5.95 15.86 14.56
C LEU A 10 -6.31 15.51 13.11
N PRO A 11 -7.51 15.90 12.63
CA PRO A 11 -7.93 15.64 11.25
C PRO A 11 -6.91 16.20 10.25
N MET A 12 -6.71 15.47 9.15
CA MET A 12 -5.83 15.87 8.05
C MET A 12 -6.09 17.32 7.62
N PRO A 13 -5.04 18.11 7.31
CA PRO A 13 -5.24 19.37 6.61
C PRO A 13 -5.96 19.10 5.27
N ALA A 14 -6.98 19.90 4.97
CA ALA A 14 -7.74 19.79 3.74
C ALA A 14 -6.95 20.35 2.54
N ALA A 15 -7.15 19.71 1.39
CA ALA A 15 -6.63 20.00 0.05
C ALA A 15 -5.12 19.72 -0.15
N THR A 16 -4.88 18.57 -0.78
CA THR A 16 -3.58 18.11 -1.27
C THR A 16 -3.07 19.02 -2.40
N LYS A 17 -1.94 19.71 -2.23
CA LYS A 17 -1.28 20.50 -3.30
C LYS A 17 -0.25 19.65 -4.04
N LEU A 18 -0.67 18.53 -4.61
CA LEU A 18 0.22 17.71 -5.44
C LEU A 18 0.80 18.53 -6.60
N PRO A 19 2.05 18.24 -7.03
CA PRO A 19 2.59 18.80 -8.25
C PRO A 19 1.62 18.61 -9.44
N PRO A 20 1.43 19.61 -10.34
CA PRO A 20 0.40 19.54 -11.37
C PRO A 20 0.48 18.31 -12.29
N ALA A 21 1.69 17.88 -12.64
CA ALA A 21 1.88 16.68 -13.46
C ALA A 21 1.42 15.40 -12.75
N LEU A 22 1.68 15.32 -11.44
CA LEU A 22 1.27 14.19 -10.61
C LEU A 22 -0.25 14.18 -10.40
N SER A 23 -0.84 15.35 -10.14
CA SER A 23 -2.31 15.49 -10.06
C SER A 23 -2.96 14.98 -11.33
N ARG A 24 -2.52 15.46 -12.51
CA ARG A 24 -3.05 15.01 -13.81
C ARG A 24 -2.91 13.51 -14.02
N PHE A 25 -1.79 12.92 -13.58
CA PHE A 25 -1.61 11.48 -13.67
C PHE A 25 -2.61 10.75 -12.77
N TYR A 26 -2.75 11.13 -11.50
CA TYR A 26 -3.71 10.49 -10.58
C TYR A 26 -5.15 10.67 -11.04
N ASP A 27 -5.52 11.85 -11.56
CA ASP A 27 -6.84 12.16 -12.11
C ASP A 27 -7.14 11.33 -13.39
N SER A 28 -6.11 10.86 -14.10
CA SER A 28 -6.26 10.03 -15.29
C SER A 28 -6.47 8.54 -14.98
N ILE A 29 -6.20 8.10 -13.75
CA ILE A 29 -6.37 6.71 -13.34
C ILE A 29 -7.86 6.43 -13.11
N PRO A 30 -8.44 5.40 -13.74
CA PRO A 30 -9.85 5.07 -13.56
C PRO A 30 -10.16 4.63 -12.12
N ASP A 31 -11.42 4.75 -11.75
CA ASP A 31 -11.91 4.23 -10.48
C ASP A 31 -11.71 2.71 -10.38
N ALA A 32 -11.23 2.25 -9.22
CA ALA A 32 -11.01 0.84 -8.96
C ALA A 32 -12.34 0.07 -9.05
N PRO A 33 -12.43 -1.00 -9.86
CA PRO A 33 -13.68 -1.71 -10.08
C PRO A 33 -14.18 -2.36 -8.79
N GLY A 34 -15.45 -2.15 -8.46
CA GLY A 34 -16.09 -2.74 -7.29
C GLY A 34 -15.67 -2.16 -5.94
N VAL A 35 -14.94 -1.04 -5.93
CA VAL A 35 -14.54 -0.36 -4.68
C VAL A 35 -15.60 0.67 -4.27
N ASP A 36 -16.21 0.44 -3.10
CA ASP A 36 -16.98 1.46 -2.38
C ASP A 36 -16.08 2.17 -1.36
N VAL A 37 -15.74 3.43 -1.65
CA VAL A 37 -14.86 4.25 -0.81
C VAL A 37 -15.45 4.46 0.60
N ALA A 38 -16.78 4.42 0.76
CA ALA A 38 -17.42 4.57 2.08
C ALA A 38 -17.10 3.39 3.02
N GLN A 39 -16.76 2.22 2.47
CA GLN A 39 -16.36 1.04 3.24
C GLN A 39 -14.88 1.05 3.62
N ILE A 40 -14.07 1.94 3.03
CA ILE A 40 -12.65 2.08 3.37
C ILE A 40 -12.54 2.85 4.69
N ARG A 41 -12.15 2.14 5.75
CA ARG A 41 -12.01 2.68 7.10
C ARG A 41 -10.79 3.59 7.24
N GLY A 42 -10.63 4.17 8.43
CA GLY A 42 -9.46 4.97 8.81
C GLY A 42 -9.67 6.47 8.67
N ASN A 43 -8.70 7.25 9.13
CA ASN A 43 -8.82 8.70 9.30
C ASN A 43 -8.50 9.53 8.03
N ALA A 44 -8.03 8.91 6.95
CA ALA A 44 -7.74 9.63 5.71
C ALA A 44 -9.03 10.15 5.04
N PRO A 45 -9.01 11.32 4.35
CA PRO A 45 -10.12 11.84 3.58
C PRO A 45 -10.60 10.85 2.51
N ALA A 46 -11.89 10.89 2.18
CA ALA A 46 -12.49 10.03 1.16
C ALA A 46 -11.81 10.17 -0.21
N SER A 47 -11.36 11.38 -0.57
CA SER A 47 -10.58 11.61 -1.80
C SER A 47 -9.25 10.86 -1.79
N ALA A 48 -8.50 10.91 -0.68
CA ALA A 48 -7.23 10.19 -0.53
C ALA A 48 -7.43 8.67 -0.56
N LYS A 49 -8.49 8.16 0.10
CA LYS A 49 -8.88 6.75 0.06
C LYS A 49 -9.21 6.28 -1.36
N ARG A 50 -9.96 7.08 -2.12
CA ARG A 50 -10.28 6.82 -3.54
C ARG A 50 -9.02 6.73 -4.38
N VAL A 51 -8.17 7.76 -4.34
CA VAL A 51 -6.94 7.79 -5.15
C VAL A 51 -6.01 6.63 -4.79
N ASN A 52 -5.88 6.29 -3.51
CA ASN A 52 -5.08 5.15 -3.07
C ASN A 52 -5.64 3.81 -3.60
N ALA A 53 -6.95 3.60 -3.50
CA ALA A 53 -7.60 2.41 -4.06
C ALA A 53 -7.42 2.30 -5.59
N ASN A 54 -7.59 3.42 -6.30
CA ASN A 54 -7.44 3.50 -7.76
C ASN A 54 -6.01 3.16 -8.17
N LEU A 55 -5.00 3.71 -7.50
CA LEU A 55 -3.60 3.41 -7.78
C LEU A 55 -3.22 1.98 -7.42
N LEU A 56 -3.72 1.43 -6.30
CA LEU A 56 -3.51 0.02 -5.97
C LEU A 56 -4.08 -0.88 -7.06
N ALA A 57 -5.30 -0.61 -7.54
CA ALA A 57 -5.90 -1.37 -8.64
C ALA A 57 -5.13 -1.20 -9.94
N TYR A 58 -4.67 0.02 -10.25
CA TYR A 58 -3.87 0.32 -11.44
C TYR A 58 -2.57 -0.48 -11.49
N PHE A 59 -1.79 -0.49 -10.41
CA PHE A 59 -0.50 -1.22 -10.36
C PHE A 59 -0.66 -2.74 -10.31
N THR A 60 -1.77 -3.24 -9.76
CA THR A 60 -1.94 -4.70 -9.53
C THR A 60 -2.78 -5.39 -10.60
N SER A 61 -3.72 -4.68 -11.22
CA SER A 61 -4.73 -5.27 -12.11
C SER A 61 -4.99 -4.47 -13.39
N GLY A 62 -4.43 -3.25 -13.45
CA GLY A 62 -4.84 -2.22 -14.38
C GLY A 62 -4.40 -2.41 -15.82
N SER A 63 -5.34 -2.06 -16.69
CA SER A 63 -5.13 -1.36 -17.95
C SER A 63 -5.51 0.12 -17.71
N GLY A 64 -4.71 1.07 -18.22
CA GLY A 64 -4.92 2.50 -18.00
C GLY A 64 -3.91 3.35 -18.80
N PRO A 65 -3.85 4.67 -18.57
CA PRO A 65 -2.96 5.56 -19.31
C PRO A 65 -1.49 5.10 -19.22
N GLY A 66 -0.88 4.81 -20.37
CA GLY A 66 0.51 4.36 -20.44
C GLY A 66 0.73 2.86 -20.24
N SER A 67 -0.31 2.06 -19.98
CA SER A 67 -0.20 0.60 -19.98
C SER A 67 0.18 0.09 -21.37
N LYS A 68 1.27 -0.70 -21.45
CA LYS A 68 1.73 -1.34 -22.70
C LYS A 68 1.14 -2.74 -22.91
N ILE A 69 0.41 -3.27 -21.92
CA ILE A 69 -0.16 -4.63 -21.90
C ILE A 69 -1.52 -4.64 -21.19
N ASP A 70 -2.39 -5.60 -21.54
CA ASP A 70 -3.76 -5.72 -20.99
C ASP A 70 -3.83 -6.49 -19.65
N ALA A 71 -2.82 -7.31 -19.38
CA ALA A 71 -2.74 -8.16 -18.21
C ALA A 71 -1.33 -8.09 -17.60
N PRO A 72 -1.09 -7.20 -16.62
CA PRO A 72 0.18 -7.18 -15.91
C PRO A 72 0.42 -8.47 -15.14
N PHE A 73 1.68 -8.66 -14.74
CA PHE A 73 2.09 -9.81 -13.94
C PHE A 73 1.18 -9.97 -12.72
N ALA A 74 0.74 -11.20 -12.49
CA ALA A 74 -0.12 -11.58 -11.37
C ALA A 74 -1.45 -10.78 -11.27
N LYS A 75 -2.01 -10.27 -12.38
CA LYS A 75 -3.34 -9.61 -12.41
C LYS A 75 -4.43 -10.38 -11.66
N ALA A 76 -4.44 -11.70 -11.76
CA ALA A 76 -5.40 -12.55 -11.07
C ALA A 76 -5.27 -12.49 -9.54
N VAL A 77 -4.06 -12.28 -9.01
CA VAL A 77 -3.80 -12.07 -7.57
C VAL A 77 -4.12 -10.62 -7.20
N GLY A 78 -3.59 -9.68 -7.98
CA GLY A 78 -3.74 -8.25 -7.78
C GLY A 78 -5.19 -7.78 -7.70
N GLY A 79 -6.04 -8.25 -8.62
CA GLY A 79 -7.46 -7.91 -8.65
C GLY A 79 -8.29 -8.43 -7.46
N GLN A 80 -7.71 -9.28 -6.60
CA GLN A 80 -8.36 -9.76 -5.38
C GLN A 80 -7.98 -8.94 -4.13
N LEU A 81 -6.99 -8.05 -4.24
CA LEU A 81 -6.55 -7.20 -3.13
C LEU A 81 -7.58 -6.10 -2.87
N ARG A 82 -8.18 -6.08 -1.68
CA ARG A 82 -9.17 -5.07 -1.29
C ARG A 82 -8.61 -4.14 -0.23
N LEU A 83 -8.47 -2.85 -0.57
CA LEU A 83 -8.10 -1.82 0.38
C LEU A 83 -9.23 -1.64 1.41
N ALA A 84 -8.94 -1.95 2.67
CA ALA A 84 -9.91 -1.94 3.76
C ALA A 84 -9.75 -0.75 4.71
N GLN A 85 -8.56 -0.15 4.78
CA GLN A 85 -8.26 0.96 5.69
C GLN A 85 -7.10 1.80 5.18
N VAL A 86 -7.18 3.12 5.39
CA VAL A 86 -6.07 4.08 5.21
C VAL A 86 -6.05 5.03 6.40
N ASP A 87 -4.96 5.02 7.14
CA ASP A 87 -4.70 5.93 8.26
C ASP A 87 -3.42 6.73 8.04
N VAL A 88 -3.45 7.97 8.48
CA VAL A 88 -2.29 8.85 8.55
C VAL A 88 -2.05 9.22 10.01
N PHE A 89 -0.81 9.09 10.45
CA PHE A 89 -0.36 9.43 11.79
C PHE A 89 0.64 10.58 11.70
N ARG A 90 0.56 11.53 12.63
CA ARG A 90 1.51 12.61 12.81
C ARG A 90 2.02 12.55 14.24
N ASP A 91 3.26 12.11 14.39
CA ASP A 91 3.97 12.08 15.65
C ASP A 91 4.74 13.40 15.79
N VAL A 92 4.50 14.15 16.86
CA VAL A 92 5.16 15.46 17.12
C VAL A 92 6.25 15.28 18.15
N PHE A 93 7.45 15.77 17.86
CA PHE A 93 8.65 15.74 18.69
C PHE A 93 9.19 17.18 18.89
N GLU A 94 10.16 17.35 19.80
CA GLU A 94 10.78 18.66 20.05
C GLU A 94 11.43 19.26 18.80
N ASP A 95 12.09 18.43 17.97
CA ASP A 95 12.85 18.86 16.79
C ASP A 95 12.06 18.72 15.46
N GLY A 96 10.77 18.39 15.52
CA GLY A 96 9.93 18.31 14.32
C GLY A 96 8.85 17.23 14.40
N GLU A 97 8.30 16.89 13.23
CA GLU A 97 7.18 15.96 13.13
C GLU A 97 7.53 14.80 12.20
N ASN A 98 7.08 13.60 12.55
CA ASN A 98 7.13 12.44 11.68
C ASN A 98 5.71 12.09 11.21
N VAL A 99 5.52 11.98 9.90
CA VAL A 99 4.24 11.57 9.32
C VAL A 99 4.38 10.17 8.76
N ARG A 100 3.48 9.28 9.16
CA ARG A 100 3.43 7.88 8.72
C ARG A 100 2.06 7.59 8.13
N CYS A 101 2.00 6.67 7.18
CA CYS A 101 0.74 6.19 6.62
C CYS A 101 0.65 4.68 6.78
N ARG A 102 -0.47 4.20 7.30
CA ARG A 102 -0.78 2.78 7.39
C ARG A 102 -1.94 2.44 6.48
N VAL A 103 -1.78 1.39 5.71
CA VAL A 103 -2.85 0.80 4.90
C VAL A 103 -3.10 -0.62 5.34
N VAL A 104 -4.37 -1.04 5.26
CA VAL A 104 -4.76 -2.42 5.49
C VAL A 104 -5.45 -2.93 4.24
N VAL A 105 -4.95 -4.04 3.72
CA VAL A 105 -5.52 -4.76 2.58
C VAL A 105 -5.99 -6.13 3.06
N GLU A 106 -7.15 -6.56 2.57
CA GLU A 106 -7.72 -7.86 2.90
C GLU A 106 -7.89 -8.70 1.65
N VAL A 107 -7.60 -9.99 1.77
CA VAL A 107 -7.72 -10.95 0.68
C VAL A 107 -7.95 -12.35 1.22
N GLU A 108 -8.65 -13.17 0.44
CA GLU A 108 -8.74 -14.61 0.69
C GLU A 108 -7.70 -15.31 -0.19
N VAL A 109 -6.93 -16.24 0.39
CA VAL A 109 -5.94 -17.00 -0.37
C VAL A 109 -6.66 -17.86 -1.40
N SER A 110 -6.52 -17.55 -2.69
CA SER A 110 -7.11 -18.31 -3.80
C SER A 110 -6.09 -19.21 -4.49
N GLU A 111 -6.56 -20.09 -5.38
CA GLU A 111 -5.71 -21.05 -6.10
C GLU A 111 -4.58 -20.38 -6.88
N ASN A 112 -4.85 -19.22 -7.50
CA ASN A 112 -3.85 -18.42 -8.23
C ASN A 112 -2.73 -17.86 -7.34
N MET A 113 -2.87 -17.94 -6.02
CA MET A 113 -1.86 -17.53 -5.05
C MET A 113 -1.04 -18.70 -4.52
N CYS A 114 -1.49 -19.93 -4.73
CA CYS A 114 -0.93 -21.11 -4.08
C CYS A 114 0.26 -21.70 -4.83
N ASN A 115 1.16 -22.33 -4.08
CA ASN A 115 2.14 -23.29 -4.57
C ASN A 115 1.52 -24.70 -4.68
N LEU A 116 2.33 -25.67 -5.10
CA LEU A 116 1.93 -27.08 -5.23
C LEU A 116 1.34 -27.69 -3.95
N TYR A 117 1.66 -27.15 -2.78
CA TYR A 117 1.22 -27.67 -1.48
C TYR A 117 -0.07 -27.01 -0.97
N GLY A 118 -0.78 -26.25 -1.80
CA GLY A 118 -2.04 -25.60 -1.40
C GLY A 118 -1.85 -24.50 -0.35
N THR A 119 -0.66 -23.92 -0.30
CA THR A 119 -0.33 -22.77 0.56
C THR A 119 0.14 -21.62 -0.31
N MET A 120 -0.04 -20.37 0.14
CA MET A 120 0.40 -19.19 -0.61
C MET A 120 1.88 -19.33 -0.99
N HIS A 121 2.17 -19.19 -2.27
CA HIS A 121 3.52 -19.25 -2.82
C HIS A 121 4.38 -18.12 -2.23
N GLY A 122 5.63 -18.40 -1.86
CA GLY A 122 6.51 -17.39 -1.26
C GLY A 122 6.69 -16.14 -2.14
N GLY A 123 6.83 -16.34 -3.45
CA GLY A 123 6.83 -15.25 -4.44
C GLY A 123 5.49 -14.50 -4.56
N CYS A 124 4.35 -15.16 -4.32
CA CYS A 124 3.06 -14.47 -4.26
C CYS A 124 2.99 -13.58 -3.01
N ALA A 125 3.46 -14.07 -1.86
CA ALA A 125 3.56 -13.25 -0.65
C ALA A 125 4.46 -12.03 -0.87
N ALA A 126 5.58 -12.20 -1.58
CA ALA A 126 6.46 -11.08 -1.96
C ALA A 126 5.76 -10.05 -2.85
N TYR A 127 5.04 -10.50 -3.88
CA TYR A 127 4.23 -9.62 -4.73
C TYR A 127 3.16 -8.85 -3.95
N VAL A 128 2.51 -9.49 -2.98
CA VAL A 128 1.53 -8.81 -2.11
C VAL A 128 2.21 -7.78 -1.22
N VAL A 129 3.35 -8.12 -0.60
CA VAL A 129 4.14 -7.15 0.20
C VAL A 129 4.54 -5.95 -0.65
N ASP A 130 5.06 -6.17 -1.86
CA ASP A 130 5.46 -5.14 -2.82
C ASP A 130 4.35 -4.09 -3.06
N ASN A 131 3.16 -4.56 -3.43
CA ASN A 131 2.05 -3.69 -3.81
C ASN A 131 1.39 -3.00 -2.61
N VAL A 132 1.26 -3.70 -1.48
CA VAL A 132 0.60 -3.12 -0.29
C VAL A 132 1.52 -2.09 0.40
N THR A 133 2.84 -2.30 0.39
CA THR A 133 3.79 -1.28 0.85
C THR A 133 3.83 -0.06 -0.08
N LEU A 134 3.74 -0.24 -1.40
CA LEU A 134 3.57 0.87 -2.36
C LEU A 134 2.28 1.67 -2.07
N SER A 135 1.17 0.99 -1.77
CA SER A 135 -0.08 1.65 -1.36
C SER A 135 0.10 2.48 -0.08
N ALA A 136 0.90 2.01 0.88
CA ALA A 136 1.24 2.78 2.07
C ALA A 136 2.01 4.07 1.73
N THR A 137 3.03 3.97 0.85
CA THR A 137 3.84 5.14 0.46
C THR A 137 3.06 6.13 -0.39
N ILE A 138 2.13 5.66 -1.23
CA ILE A 138 1.15 6.50 -1.93
C ILE A 138 0.29 7.27 -0.93
N GLY A 139 -0.25 6.59 0.09
CA GLY A 139 -1.05 7.25 1.12
C GLY A 139 -0.27 8.32 1.89
N LEU A 140 1.01 8.06 2.17
CA LEU A 140 1.91 9.06 2.75
C LEU A 140 2.11 10.25 1.81
N GLY A 141 2.39 10.00 0.53
CA GLY A 141 2.52 11.02 -0.51
C GLY A 141 1.29 11.93 -0.62
N LEU A 142 0.10 11.33 -0.63
CA LEU A 142 -1.18 12.04 -0.65
C LEU A 142 -1.45 12.85 0.62
N SER A 143 -0.81 12.51 1.75
CA SER A 143 -0.97 13.26 3.00
C SER A 143 0.01 14.42 3.15
N GLN A 144 1.09 14.42 2.36
CA GLN A 144 2.24 15.32 2.48
C GLN A 144 2.59 16.00 1.15
N ASP A 145 1.68 15.99 0.18
CA ASP A 145 1.79 16.67 -1.12
C ASP A 145 3.00 16.27 -1.99
N PHE A 146 3.39 15.00 -1.96
CA PHE A 146 4.49 14.50 -2.79
C PHE A 146 4.13 13.20 -3.52
N ASP A 147 4.94 12.83 -4.51
CA ASP A 147 4.78 11.57 -5.22
C ASP A 147 5.13 10.39 -4.31
N GLY A 148 4.13 9.62 -3.90
CA GLY A 148 4.34 8.42 -3.08
C GLY A 148 4.77 7.18 -3.88
N THR A 149 4.83 7.26 -5.21
CA THR A 149 5.18 6.12 -6.09
C THR A 149 6.69 5.91 -6.18
N GLY A 150 7.11 4.73 -6.60
CA GLY A 150 8.52 4.42 -6.80
C GLY A 150 8.74 3.02 -7.37
N VAL A 151 9.99 2.73 -7.68
CA VAL A 151 10.44 1.39 -8.11
C VAL A 151 11.12 0.68 -6.95
N SER A 152 10.84 -0.62 -6.82
CA SER A 152 11.41 -1.48 -5.77
C SER A 152 12.94 -1.54 -5.91
N GLN A 153 13.65 -1.14 -4.86
CA GLN A 153 15.12 -1.18 -4.80
C GLN A 153 15.60 -2.40 -4.02
N SER A 154 15.03 -2.65 -2.84
CA SER A 154 15.37 -3.80 -2.03
C SER A 154 14.18 -4.24 -1.18
N MET A 155 14.09 -5.53 -0.93
CA MET A 155 13.06 -6.12 -0.07
C MET A 155 13.66 -7.23 0.77
N ASN A 156 13.38 -7.21 2.07
CA ASN A 156 13.73 -8.30 2.99
C ASN A 156 12.46 -8.92 3.53
N ILE A 157 12.23 -10.20 3.22
CA ILE A 157 11.00 -10.91 3.58
C ILE A 157 11.33 -12.11 4.45
N ARG A 158 10.51 -12.31 5.49
CA ARG A 158 10.58 -13.43 6.41
C ARG A 158 9.24 -14.16 6.42
N TRP A 159 9.27 -15.48 6.26
CA TRP A 159 8.09 -16.35 6.29
C TRP A 159 8.10 -17.15 7.60
N PHE A 160 7.02 -17.05 8.37
CA PHE A 160 6.90 -17.65 9.70
C PHE A 160 5.93 -18.83 9.72
N ALA A 161 4.84 -18.75 8.94
CA ALA A 161 3.81 -19.78 8.90
C ALA A 161 3.07 -19.78 7.55
N PRO A 162 2.54 -20.95 7.12
CA PRO A 162 1.81 -21.04 5.85
C PRO A 162 0.44 -20.34 5.92
N ALA A 163 0.06 -19.71 4.79
CA ALA A 163 -1.29 -19.28 4.52
C ALA A 163 -1.97 -20.32 3.62
N HIS A 164 -2.91 -21.09 4.14
CA HIS A 164 -3.59 -22.15 3.37
C HIS A 164 -4.63 -21.56 2.42
N LEU A 165 -4.89 -22.25 1.31
CA LEU A 165 -6.03 -21.98 0.42
C LEU A 165 -7.33 -21.75 1.23
N GLY A 166 -8.10 -20.74 0.85
CA GLY A 166 -9.33 -20.31 1.53
C GLY A 166 -9.12 -19.53 2.84
N SER A 167 -7.87 -19.32 3.28
CA SER A 167 -7.62 -18.53 4.48
C SER A 167 -7.91 -17.05 4.23
N ALA A 168 -8.72 -16.43 5.08
CA ALA A 168 -8.82 -14.97 5.13
C ALA A 168 -7.56 -14.39 5.78
N ILE A 169 -6.81 -13.60 5.03
CA ILE A 169 -5.61 -12.91 5.51
C ILE A 169 -5.79 -11.39 5.43
N GLN A 170 -5.01 -10.71 6.27
CA GLN A 170 -4.94 -9.26 6.32
C GLN A 170 -3.47 -8.86 6.18
N ILE A 171 -3.21 -7.91 5.29
CA ILE A 171 -1.90 -7.32 5.08
C ILE A 171 -1.96 -5.90 5.62
N THR A 172 -1.14 -5.62 6.62
CA THR A 172 -0.96 -4.28 7.16
C THR A 172 0.39 -3.77 6.70
N ALA A 173 0.41 -2.65 5.97
CA ALA A 173 1.65 -1.99 5.59
C ALA A 173 1.71 -0.57 6.16
N GLU A 174 2.91 -0.13 6.49
CA GLU A 174 3.15 1.20 7.02
C GLU A 174 4.36 1.83 6.32
N ALA A 175 4.16 3.03 5.76
CA ALA A 175 5.25 3.86 5.28
C ALA A 175 5.91 4.54 6.50
N VAL A 176 7.15 4.16 6.77
CA VAL A 176 7.90 4.57 7.98
C VAL A 176 8.80 5.76 7.73
N TYR A 177 9.23 5.97 6.48
CA TYR A 177 10.08 7.08 6.07
C TYR A 177 9.89 7.40 4.59
N ALA A 178 9.94 8.67 4.23
CA ALA A 178 10.02 9.11 2.84
C ALA A 178 10.79 10.42 2.73
N ASP A 179 11.65 10.49 1.72
CA ASP A 179 12.24 11.74 1.23
C ASP A 179 12.06 11.87 -0.29
N LYS A 180 12.76 12.82 -0.91
CA LYS A 180 12.66 13.08 -2.36
C LYS A 180 13.01 11.86 -3.22
N ARG A 181 13.86 10.96 -2.73
CA ARG A 181 14.43 9.83 -3.48
C ARG A 181 14.09 8.48 -2.87
N LEU A 182 14.11 8.32 -1.55
CA LEU A 182 13.95 7.04 -0.88
C LEU A 182 12.62 6.99 -0.12
N ARG A 183 11.95 5.85 -0.18
CA ARG A 183 10.79 5.52 0.65
C ARG A 183 11.02 4.18 1.30
N LEU A 184 10.73 4.10 2.59
CA LEU A 184 10.81 2.87 3.36
C LEU A 184 9.42 2.54 3.88
N ALA A 185 9.01 1.30 3.68
CA ALA A 185 7.77 0.78 4.18
C ALA A 185 7.97 -0.63 4.74
N GLN A 186 7.14 -1.00 5.69
CA GLN A 186 7.13 -2.32 6.30
C GLN A 186 5.74 -2.93 6.12
N ALA A 187 5.65 -4.25 6.03
CA ALA A 187 4.38 -4.94 5.98
C ALA A 187 4.39 -6.24 6.77
N GLU A 188 3.20 -6.61 7.26
CA GLU A 188 2.92 -7.90 7.87
C GLU A 188 1.69 -8.53 7.23
N ILE A 189 1.79 -9.82 6.91
CA ILE A 189 0.65 -10.65 6.53
C ILE A 189 0.27 -11.49 7.74
N ARG A 190 -0.99 -11.37 8.17
CA ARG A 190 -1.55 -12.09 9.32
C ARG A 190 -2.82 -12.83 8.94
N LYS A 191 -3.14 -13.93 9.63
CA LYS A 191 -4.48 -14.53 9.56
C LYS A 191 -5.49 -13.54 10.13
N LYS A 192 -6.51 -13.18 9.36
CA LYS A 192 -7.49 -12.16 9.76
C LYS A 192 -8.22 -12.51 11.05
N LYS A 193 -8.57 -13.79 11.24
CA LYS A 193 -9.32 -14.26 12.43
C LYS A 193 -8.47 -14.36 13.70
N THR A 194 -7.22 -14.81 13.58
CA THR A 194 -6.39 -15.17 14.76
C THR A 194 -5.26 -14.21 15.03
N GLY A 195 -4.94 -13.30 14.10
CA GLY A 195 -3.78 -12.41 14.20
C GLY A 195 -2.42 -13.10 14.06
N GLN A 196 -2.40 -14.42 13.78
CA GLN A 196 -1.15 -15.18 13.61
C GLN A 196 -0.30 -14.55 12.50
N LEU A 197 0.96 -14.23 12.80
CA LEU A 197 1.93 -13.74 11.83
C LEU A 197 2.31 -14.83 10.84
N LEU A 198 2.18 -14.54 9.56
CA LEU A 198 2.51 -15.45 8.47
C LEU A 198 3.77 -15.00 7.74
N VAL A 199 3.84 -13.71 7.42
CA VAL A 199 4.96 -13.09 6.69
C VAL A 199 5.21 -11.69 7.24
N SER A 200 6.46 -11.27 7.31
CA SER A 200 6.84 -9.86 7.50
C SER A 200 7.80 -9.43 6.39
N GLY A 201 7.72 -8.18 5.96
CA GLY A 201 8.62 -7.63 4.96
C GLY A 201 9.00 -6.18 5.22
N ASP A 202 10.22 -5.83 4.84
CA ASP A 202 10.71 -4.46 4.74
C ASP A 202 10.95 -4.17 3.24
N HIS A 203 10.52 -3.00 2.76
CA HIS A 203 10.60 -2.61 1.36
C HIS A 203 11.14 -1.19 1.22
N ALA A 204 12.25 -1.06 0.47
CA ALA A 204 12.79 0.20 0.04
C ALA A 204 12.43 0.48 -1.43
N LEU A 205 11.82 1.63 -1.68
CA LEU A 205 11.47 2.10 -3.01
C LEU A 205 12.23 3.37 -3.35
N LEU A 206 12.63 3.50 -4.62
CA LEU A 206 13.26 4.72 -5.14
C LEU A 206 12.28 5.52 -5.99
N ASN A 207 12.24 6.83 -5.77
CA ASN A 207 11.71 7.76 -6.75
C ASN A 207 12.68 7.79 -7.92
N ALA A 208 12.26 7.27 -9.08
CA ALA A 208 13.06 7.36 -10.30
C ALA A 208 13.10 8.80 -10.87
N GLY A 209 12.30 9.73 -10.32
CA GLY A 209 12.08 11.05 -10.89
C GLY A 209 11.27 10.97 -12.19
N PRO A 210 11.04 12.10 -12.89
CA PRO A 210 10.50 12.06 -14.24
C PRO A 210 11.49 11.30 -15.12
N SER A 211 11.18 10.04 -15.40
CA SER A 211 12.01 9.18 -16.23
C SER A 211 12.09 9.79 -17.63
N SER A 212 13.24 10.35 -17.99
CA SER A 212 13.61 10.48 -19.39
C SER A 212 13.75 9.05 -19.95
N LYS A 213 12.66 8.54 -20.54
CA LYS A 213 12.56 7.29 -21.33
C LYS A 213 12.61 5.98 -20.51
N LEU A 214 11.44 5.35 -20.37
CA LEU A 214 11.21 3.90 -20.18
C LEU A 214 10.38 3.35 -21.35
#